data_AF-A0A317YI30-F1
#
_entry.id   AF-A0A317YI30-F1
#
_cell.length_a   1.000
_cell.length_b   1.000
_cell.length_c   1.000
_cell.angle_alpha   90.00
_cell.angle_beta   90.00
_cell.angle_gamma   90.00
#
_symmetry.space_group_name_H-M   'P 1'
#
loop_
_entity.id
_entity.type
_entity.pdbx_description
1 polymer ?
#
loop_
_entity_poly.entity_id
_entity_poly.type
_entity_poly.pdbx_seq_one_letter_code
_entity_poly.pdbx_strand_id
1 'polypeptide(L)'
;MALATNAAAAAAAISGGSASQPRRASPSLLLLRRRCAVGAVHAAEPSKNPGVVPAAAKASTPTVVPENDTVPAPSLGPNASLRARWAVDSWRTKKALQQPEYPNQTELEEAVNTIEKSPPIVFAGEARHLEERLADAAVGRAFLLQGGDCAESFKEFTSANIRDTFRVILQMAVVLTFGGQMPVVKVGRMAGQFAKPRSDAFEERGGVKLPSYRGDIINGEAFDEKSRVPDPQRMLKAYYQSASKLNLLRAFATGGYADIQRVTQWNLDFTEHSEQGDR
;
A
#
# COMPACT_ATOMS: atom_id res chain seq x y z
N MET A 1 -5.73 -19.12 68.46
CA MET A 1 -4.60 -20.04 68.18
C MET A 1 -3.97 -19.57 66.87
N ALA A 2 -3.15 -18.52 66.83
CA ALA A 2 -1.83 -18.30 67.44
C ALA A 2 -0.71 -19.19 66.83
N LEU A 3 0.35 -18.48 66.37
CA LEU A 3 1.72 -18.90 66.01
C LEU A 3 1.89 -19.39 64.56
N ALA A 4 2.57 -18.72 63.62
CA ALA A 4 3.71 -17.79 63.62
C ALA A 4 5.04 -18.35 64.16
N THR A 5 6.09 -18.13 63.36
CA THR A 5 7.54 -18.05 63.65
C THR A 5 8.45 -19.29 63.53
N ASN A 6 9.40 -19.23 62.59
CA ASN A 6 10.85 -19.06 62.82
C ASN A 6 11.53 -18.72 61.47
N ALA A 7 12.22 -17.59 61.25
CA ALA A 7 13.48 -17.08 61.83
C ALA A 7 14.67 -18.02 61.53
N ALA A 8 15.88 -17.61 61.17
CA ALA A 8 16.55 -16.38 60.71
C ALA A 8 18.05 -16.76 60.56
N ALA A 9 18.86 -15.88 59.94
CA ALA A 9 20.32 -15.78 60.08
C ALA A 9 21.19 -16.76 59.23
N ALA A 10 22.36 -16.41 58.69
CA ALA A 10 23.20 -15.20 58.77
C ALA A 10 24.13 -15.10 57.55
N ALA A 11 24.58 -13.88 57.29
CA ALA A 11 25.62 -13.48 56.36
C ALA A 11 27.04 -13.85 56.83
N ALA A 12 28.00 -13.97 55.90
CA ALA A 12 29.30 -13.28 55.97
C ALA A 12 30.13 -13.51 54.69
N ALA A 13 30.62 -12.41 54.14
CA ALA A 13 31.68 -12.34 53.14
C ALA A 13 33.06 -12.67 53.74
N ILE A 14 34.08 -12.92 52.90
CA ILE A 14 35.36 -12.16 52.84
C ILE A 14 36.37 -12.85 51.87
N SER A 15 36.80 -12.04 50.90
CA SER A 15 38.11 -11.89 50.22
C SER A 15 38.96 -13.06 49.70
N GLY A 16 39.38 -12.92 48.44
CA GLY A 16 40.78 -12.57 48.12
C GLY A 16 41.62 -13.66 47.43
N GLY A 17 42.23 -13.32 46.28
CA GLY A 17 43.35 -14.10 45.74
C GLY A 17 43.57 -13.98 44.23
N SER A 18 44.51 -13.14 43.82
CA SER A 18 44.95 -12.81 42.46
C SER A 18 45.84 -13.87 41.78
N ALA A 19 45.75 -14.00 40.44
CA ALA A 19 46.81 -14.24 39.43
C ALA A 19 46.20 -14.97 38.21
N SER A 20 46.55 -14.84 36.93
CA SER A 20 47.51 -14.07 36.15
C SER A 20 47.12 -14.26 34.66
N GLN A 21 47.32 -13.26 33.81
CA GLN A 21 47.14 -13.35 32.35
C GLN A 21 48.30 -14.11 31.69
N PRO A 22 48.14 -14.54 30.42
CA PRO A 22 48.91 -13.85 29.40
C PRO A 22 48.12 -13.48 28.13
N ARG A 23 48.63 -12.43 27.47
CA ARG A 23 48.20 -11.81 26.21
C ARG A 23 48.44 -12.70 24.98
N ARG A 24 47.59 -12.57 23.96
CA ARG A 24 47.93 -12.55 22.50
C ARG A 24 46.67 -12.09 21.73
N ALA A 25 46.68 -10.87 21.19
CA ALA A 25 47.05 -10.50 19.81
C ALA A 25 45.88 -10.69 18.81
N SER A 26 45.28 -9.56 18.42
CA SER A 26 44.30 -9.42 17.33
C SER A 26 44.95 -9.60 15.95
N PRO A 27 44.12 -9.89 14.94
CA PRO A 27 44.26 -9.24 13.63
C PRO A 27 42.96 -8.50 13.24
N SER A 28 43.13 -7.22 12.94
CA SER A 28 42.14 -6.37 12.25
C SER A 28 42.25 -6.50 10.73
N LEU A 29 41.20 -6.03 10.04
CA LEU A 29 41.06 -5.70 8.61
C LEU A 29 40.62 -6.86 7.70
N LEU A 30 39.61 -6.78 6.83
CA LEU A 30 38.80 -5.67 6.29
C LEU A 30 37.36 -6.18 6.05
N LEU A 31 36.35 -5.55 6.64
CA LEU A 31 34.96 -5.67 6.14
C LEU A 31 34.64 -4.46 5.28
N LEU A 32 34.38 -4.72 4.00
CA LEU A 32 33.95 -3.74 3.01
C LEU A 32 32.55 -3.22 3.38
N ARG A 33 32.48 -2.18 4.21
CA ARG A 33 31.24 -1.42 4.46
C ARG A 33 30.83 -0.73 3.16
N ARG A 34 29.90 -1.33 2.40
CA ARG A 34 29.08 -0.58 1.45
C ARG A 34 28.19 0.37 2.25
N ARG A 35 28.59 1.65 2.31
CA ARG A 35 27.71 2.74 2.74
C ARG A 35 26.60 2.86 1.69
N CYS A 36 25.41 2.37 2.00
CA CYS A 36 24.22 2.75 1.27
C CYS A 36 23.84 4.15 1.76
N ALA A 37 24.14 5.18 0.97
CA ALA A 37 23.71 6.54 1.26
C ALA A 37 22.18 6.58 1.15
N VAL A 38 21.51 6.93 2.25
CA VAL A 38 20.11 7.33 2.26
C VAL A 38 20.06 8.71 1.58
N GLY A 39 19.59 8.75 0.34
CA GLY A 39 19.32 10.00 -0.36
C GLY A 39 18.05 10.63 0.20
N ALA A 40 18.20 11.69 0.99
CA ALA A 40 17.12 12.60 1.31
C ALA A 40 16.69 13.34 0.02
N VAL A 41 15.42 13.20 -0.34
CA VAL A 41 14.83 13.93 -1.48
C VAL A 41 14.86 15.43 -1.18
N HIS A 42 15.64 16.18 -1.97
CA HIS A 42 15.64 17.65 -1.94
C HIS A 42 14.32 18.19 -2.52
N ALA A 43 13.72 19.15 -1.81
CA ALA A 43 12.64 19.97 -2.31
C ALA A 43 13.13 20.81 -3.51
N ALA A 44 12.27 20.98 -4.52
CA ALA A 44 12.57 21.81 -5.68
C ALA A 44 12.57 23.29 -5.30
N GLU A 45 13.66 24.00 -5.59
CA GLU A 45 13.73 25.47 -5.50
C GLU A 45 13.15 26.13 -6.76
N PRO A 46 12.52 27.33 -6.64
CA PRO A 46 11.86 27.99 -7.76
C PRO A 46 12.84 28.75 -8.65
N SER A 47 12.67 28.60 -9.97
CA SER A 47 13.40 29.34 -10.99
C SER A 47 13.05 30.84 -10.95
N LYS A 48 14.06 31.68 -10.73
CA LYS A 48 14.07 33.10 -11.12
C LYS A 48 14.99 33.24 -12.31
N ASN A 49 14.50 33.77 -13.43
CA ASN A 49 15.23 34.81 -14.14
C ASN A 49 14.32 35.67 -15.04
N PRO A 50 14.62 36.97 -15.19
CA PRO A 50 13.76 37.96 -15.81
C PRO A 50 13.97 38.05 -17.32
N GLY A 51 12.96 38.57 -18.02
CA GLY A 51 12.95 38.73 -19.47
C GLY A 51 13.92 39.79 -19.98
N VAL A 52 14.42 39.53 -21.20
CA VAL A 52 15.00 40.53 -22.12
C VAL A 52 14.60 40.12 -23.54
N VAL A 53 13.99 41.04 -24.28
CA VAL A 53 13.75 40.99 -25.73
C VAL A 53 14.91 41.75 -26.41
N PRO A 54 15.35 41.37 -27.63
CA PRO A 54 15.18 42.36 -28.70
C PRO A 54 14.93 41.81 -30.12
N ALA A 55 14.09 42.57 -30.83
CA ALA A 55 14.20 43.14 -32.18
C ALA A 55 14.42 42.26 -33.44
N ALA A 56 13.62 42.61 -34.45
CA ALA A 56 13.51 42.06 -35.79
C ALA A 56 14.69 42.34 -36.73
N ALA A 57 14.92 41.41 -37.67
CA ALA A 57 15.67 41.65 -38.90
C ALA A 57 15.08 40.83 -40.08
N LYS A 58 15.31 41.34 -41.29
CA LYS A 58 14.52 41.21 -42.51
C LYS A 58 14.70 39.90 -43.31
N ALA A 59 13.73 39.67 -44.19
CA ALA A 59 13.59 38.60 -45.16
C ALA A 59 14.77 38.44 -46.15
N SER A 60 15.01 37.19 -46.55
CA SER A 60 15.51 36.79 -47.88
C SER A 60 15.31 35.29 -48.10
N THR A 61 14.50 34.94 -49.10
CA THR A 61 14.51 33.66 -49.84
C THR A 61 15.18 33.95 -51.20
N PRO A 62 15.57 32.97 -52.05
CA PRO A 62 15.35 31.51 -52.01
C PRO A 62 16.59 30.66 -52.35
N THR A 63 16.50 29.33 -52.30
CA THR A 63 16.88 28.41 -53.40
C THR A 63 16.39 27.00 -53.06
N VAL A 64 15.63 26.43 -53.99
CA VAL A 64 15.08 25.07 -54.00
C VAL A 64 16.10 24.14 -54.65
N VAL A 65 16.37 22.99 -54.03
CA VAL A 65 16.89 21.79 -54.69
C VAL A 65 16.07 20.60 -54.15
N PRO A 66 15.48 19.74 -55.00
CA PRO A 66 14.68 18.62 -54.55
C PRO A 66 15.56 17.38 -54.40
N GLU A 67 15.45 16.66 -53.28
CA GLU A 67 15.96 15.29 -53.21
C GLU A 67 14.91 14.39 -52.58
N ASN A 68 14.64 13.32 -53.31
CA ASN A 68 13.45 12.51 -53.29
C ASN A 68 13.84 11.13 -52.77
N ASP A 69 13.77 10.93 -51.45
CA ASP A 69 13.98 9.61 -50.83
C ASP A 69 12.67 9.15 -50.18
N THR A 70 11.76 8.66 -51.02
CA THR A 70 10.65 7.82 -50.58
C THR A 70 11.14 6.39 -50.47
N VAL A 71 11.53 5.96 -49.27
CA VAL A 71 11.59 4.54 -48.93
C VAL A 71 10.17 4.08 -48.61
N PRO A 72 9.57 3.14 -49.36
CA PRO A 72 8.22 2.66 -49.06
C PRO A 72 8.24 1.83 -47.77
N ALA A 73 7.42 2.23 -46.80
CA ALA A 73 7.11 1.42 -45.63
C ALA A 73 6.55 0.05 -46.09
N PRO A 74 6.94 -1.07 -45.46
CA PRO A 74 6.44 -2.39 -45.85
C PRO A 74 4.92 -2.43 -45.63
N SER A 75 4.19 -2.71 -46.70
CA SER A 75 2.74 -2.87 -46.70
C SER A 75 2.35 -4.00 -45.74
N LEU A 76 1.78 -3.64 -44.59
CA LEU A 76 1.09 -4.58 -43.71
C LEU A 76 -0.07 -5.18 -44.49
N GLY A 77 0.00 -6.48 -44.78
CA GLY A 77 -1.07 -7.23 -45.43
C GLY A 77 -2.37 -7.20 -44.60
N PRO A 78 -3.51 -7.63 -45.18
CA PRO A 78 -4.86 -7.44 -44.62
C PRO A 78 -5.18 -8.31 -43.38
N ASN A 79 -4.17 -8.74 -42.62
CA ASN A 79 -4.30 -9.58 -41.43
C ASN A 79 -3.48 -9.06 -40.24
N ALA A 80 -3.36 -7.73 -40.09
CA ALA A 80 -3.08 -7.14 -38.77
C ALA A 80 -4.32 -7.37 -37.89
N SER A 81 -4.33 -8.52 -37.20
CA SER A 81 -5.44 -8.95 -36.35
C SER A 81 -5.94 -7.81 -35.47
N LEU A 82 -7.26 -7.67 -35.37
CA LEU A 82 -8.02 -6.79 -34.49
C LEU A 82 -7.67 -7.01 -33.01
N ARG A 83 -6.43 -6.74 -32.59
CA ARG A 83 -6.16 -6.35 -31.20
C ARG A 83 -6.80 -4.99 -31.05
N ALA A 84 -8.01 -4.95 -30.52
CA ALA A 84 -8.61 -3.70 -30.09
C ALA A 84 -7.55 -2.93 -29.30
N ARG A 85 -7.15 -1.74 -29.80
CA ARG A 85 -6.15 -0.92 -29.13
C ARG A 85 -6.66 -0.65 -27.73
N TRP A 86 -5.81 -0.86 -26.73
CA TRP A 86 -6.18 -0.60 -25.34
C TRP A 86 -6.58 0.87 -25.19
N ALA A 87 -7.71 1.11 -24.54
CA ALA A 87 -8.22 2.41 -24.16
C ALA A 87 -8.93 2.28 -22.81
N VAL A 88 -9.02 3.38 -22.05
CA VAL A 88 -9.59 3.38 -20.69
C VAL A 88 -11.00 2.78 -20.65
N ASP A 89 -11.85 3.09 -21.64
CA ASP A 89 -13.23 2.58 -21.70
C ASP A 89 -13.39 1.24 -22.43
N SER A 90 -12.32 0.66 -22.96
CA SER A 90 -12.40 -0.57 -23.78
C SER A 90 -13.00 -1.76 -23.02
N TRP A 91 -12.90 -1.79 -21.69
CA TRP A 91 -13.48 -2.83 -20.85
C TRP A 91 -15.02 -2.85 -20.87
N ARG A 92 -15.67 -1.71 -21.12
CA ARG A 92 -17.15 -1.60 -21.16
C ARG A 92 -17.77 -2.42 -22.28
N THR A 93 -17.00 -2.73 -23.32
CA THR A 93 -17.42 -3.60 -24.43
C THR A 93 -17.28 -5.09 -24.12
N LYS A 94 -16.71 -5.45 -22.96
CA LYS A 94 -16.49 -6.83 -22.54
C LYS A 94 -17.54 -7.23 -21.52
N LYS A 95 -17.76 -8.55 -21.38
CA LYS A 95 -18.65 -9.09 -20.35
C LYS A 95 -18.03 -8.87 -18.96
N ALA A 96 -18.55 -7.90 -18.21
CA ALA A 96 -18.18 -7.63 -16.84
C ALA A 96 -19.22 -8.22 -15.88
N LEU A 97 -18.81 -9.21 -15.08
CA LEU A 97 -19.67 -9.80 -14.05
C LEU A 97 -19.66 -8.94 -12.78
N GLN A 98 -20.62 -9.19 -11.88
CA GLN A 98 -20.67 -8.61 -10.52
C GLN A 98 -20.86 -7.08 -10.45
N GLN A 99 -21.16 -6.43 -11.58
CA GLN A 99 -21.47 -5.01 -11.60
C GLN A 99 -22.81 -4.73 -10.90
N PRO A 100 -22.92 -3.64 -10.13
CA PRO A 100 -24.20 -3.17 -9.61
C PRO A 100 -25.08 -2.63 -10.73
N GLU A 101 -26.40 -2.69 -10.51
CA GLU A 101 -27.39 -1.99 -11.33
C GLU A 101 -27.85 -0.76 -10.56
N TYR A 102 -27.37 0.42 -10.96
CA TYR A 102 -27.76 1.69 -10.34
C TYR A 102 -29.09 2.17 -10.93
N PRO A 103 -30.07 2.57 -10.10
CA PRO A 103 -31.40 2.97 -10.58
C PRO A 103 -31.39 4.31 -11.33
N ASN A 104 -30.48 5.23 -10.98
CA ASN A 104 -30.34 6.54 -11.62
C ASN A 104 -28.98 6.65 -12.32
N GLN A 105 -29.01 6.61 -13.65
CA GLN A 105 -27.81 6.69 -14.48
C GLN A 105 -27.17 8.08 -14.48
N THR A 106 -27.98 9.15 -14.37
CA THR A 106 -27.49 10.52 -14.30
C THR A 106 -26.67 10.74 -13.02
N GLU A 107 -27.18 10.29 -11.87
CA GLU A 107 -26.45 10.36 -10.59
C GLU A 107 -25.15 9.55 -10.62
N LEU A 108 -25.14 8.41 -11.32
CA LEU A 108 -23.93 7.62 -11.51
C LEU A 108 -22.88 8.39 -12.32
N GLU A 109 -23.29 9.00 -13.43
CA GLU A 109 -22.40 9.80 -14.27
C GLU A 109 -21.85 11.02 -13.51
N GLU A 110 -22.66 11.70 -12.71
CA GLU A 110 -22.22 12.80 -11.86
C GLU A 110 -21.18 12.35 -10.82
N ALA A 111 -21.40 11.22 -10.15
CA ALA A 111 -20.45 10.65 -9.20
C ALA A 111 -19.12 10.27 -9.88
N VAL A 112 -19.17 9.61 -11.05
CA VAL A 112 -17.98 9.25 -11.83
C VAL A 112 -17.21 10.48 -12.29
N ASN A 113 -17.89 11.48 -12.86
CA ASN A 113 -17.28 12.74 -13.30
C ASN A 113 -16.60 13.51 -12.16
N THR A 114 -17.17 13.41 -10.95
CA THR A 114 -16.59 14.03 -9.75
C THR A 114 -15.31 13.32 -9.31
N ILE A 115 -15.28 11.98 -9.35
CA ILE A 115 -14.08 11.20 -9.04
C ILE A 115 -13.00 11.43 -10.09
N GLU A 116 -13.35 11.51 -11.37
CA GLU A 116 -12.40 11.76 -12.46
C GLU A 116 -11.63 13.08 -12.29
N LYS A 117 -12.30 14.12 -11.78
CA LYS A 117 -11.70 15.42 -11.50
C LYS A 117 -10.95 15.47 -10.16
N SER A 118 -11.08 14.44 -9.34
CA SER A 118 -10.45 14.39 -8.02
C SER A 118 -8.99 13.94 -8.13
N PRO A 119 -8.11 14.36 -7.19
CA PRO A 119 -6.72 13.91 -7.19
C PRO A 119 -6.57 12.37 -7.14
N PRO A 120 -5.51 11.81 -7.75
CA PRO A 120 -5.27 10.38 -7.65
C PRO A 120 -4.86 9.96 -6.22
N ILE A 121 -5.25 8.76 -5.82
CA ILE A 121 -4.90 8.20 -4.49
C ILE A 121 -3.39 7.83 -4.42
N VAL A 122 -2.81 7.39 -5.53
CA VAL A 122 -1.39 7.02 -5.64
C VAL A 122 -0.75 7.68 -6.86
N PHE A 123 0.54 7.97 -6.78
CA PHE A 123 1.30 8.49 -7.91
C PHE A 123 1.86 7.36 -8.77
N ALA A 124 1.98 7.58 -10.09
CA ALA A 124 2.45 6.56 -11.03
C ALA A 124 3.86 6.03 -10.71
N GLY A 125 4.73 6.87 -10.14
CA GLY A 125 6.07 6.45 -9.68
C GLY A 125 6.02 5.41 -8.56
N GLU A 126 5.02 5.48 -7.68
CA GLU A 126 4.86 4.51 -6.59
C GLU A 126 4.42 3.14 -7.12
N ALA A 127 3.55 3.13 -8.14
CA ALA A 127 3.13 1.91 -8.81
C ALA A 127 4.31 1.21 -9.53
N ARG A 128 5.14 1.98 -10.26
CA ARG A 128 6.37 1.46 -10.88
C ARG A 128 7.36 0.92 -9.84
N HIS A 129 7.52 1.63 -8.73
CA HIS A 129 8.38 1.16 -7.65
C HIS A 129 7.86 -0.13 -7.00
N LEU A 130 6.53 -0.28 -6.85
CA LEU A 130 5.94 -1.54 -6.40
C LEU A 130 6.17 -2.67 -7.41
N GLU A 131 6.03 -2.40 -8.71
CA GLU A 131 6.28 -3.36 -9.79
C GLU A 131 7.71 -3.91 -9.74
N GLU A 132 8.72 -3.04 -9.59
CA GLU A 132 10.13 -3.45 -9.42
C GLU A 132 10.31 -4.40 -8.23
N ARG A 133 9.69 -4.09 -7.08
CA ARG A 133 9.77 -4.91 -5.87
C ARG A 133 9.02 -6.23 -6.01
N LEU A 134 7.91 -6.25 -6.75
CA LEU A 134 7.19 -7.49 -7.06
C LEU A 134 7.99 -8.35 -8.04
N ALA A 135 8.72 -7.75 -8.97
CA ALA A 135 9.64 -8.48 -9.84
C ALA A 135 10.73 -9.19 -9.03
N ASP A 136 11.28 -8.54 -8.00
CA ASP A 136 12.21 -9.18 -7.06
C ASP A 136 11.59 -10.39 -6.35
N ALA A 137 10.33 -10.27 -5.90
CA ALA A 137 9.63 -11.36 -5.26
C ALA A 137 9.36 -12.53 -6.23
N ALA A 138 9.00 -12.23 -7.47
CA ALA A 138 8.74 -13.24 -8.51
C ALA A 138 9.96 -14.10 -8.84
N VAL A 139 11.17 -13.56 -8.71
CA VAL A 139 12.44 -14.29 -8.91
C VAL A 139 13.08 -14.78 -7.61
N GLY A 140 12.36 -14.76 -6.49
CA GLY A 140 12.81 -15.29 -5.20
C GLY A 140 13.84 -14.44 -4.46
N ARG A 141 14.00 -13.16 -4.82
CA ARG A 141 14.88 -12.19 -4.12
C ARG A 141 14.20 -11.44 -2.99
N ALA A 142 12.88 -11.55 -2.89
CA ALA A 142 12.06 -10.94 -1.85
C ALA A 142 10.81 -11.82 -1.57
N PHE A 143 10.12 -11.54 -0.47
CA PHE A 143 8.85 -12.18 -0.12
C PHE A 143 7.71 -11.17 -0.13
N LEU A 144 6.54 -11.52 -0.66
CA LEU A 144 5.35 -10.67 -0.64
C LEU A 144 4.49 -10.99 0.58
N LEU A 145 4.31 -10.00 1.46
CA LEU A 145 3.31 -10.01 2.51
C LEU A 145 2.16 -9.08 2.12
N GLN A 146 0.98 -9.65 1.87
CA GLN A 146 -0.25 -8.91 1.65
C GLN A 146 -1.28 -9.24 2.72
N GLY A 147 -1.83 -8.23 3.40
CA GLY A 147 -2.76 -8.42 4.50
C GLY A 147 -3.62 -7.19 4.79
N GLY A 148 -4.71 -7.37 5.51
CA GLY A 148 -5.67 -6.31 5.86
C GLY A 148 -7.10 -6.84 5.83
N ASP A 149 -8.06 -5.93 5.75
CA ASP A 149 -9.48 -6.27 5.88
C ASP A 149 -9.98 -7.13 4.70
N CYS A 150 -10.96 -7.98 5.00
CA CYS A 150 -11.70 -8.72 3.98
C CYS A 150 -12.49 -7.75 3.09
N ALA A 151 -13.29 -6.90 3.75
CA ALA A 151 -13.97 -5.76 3.18
C ALA A 151 -13.95 -4.62 4.21
N GLU A 152 -13.47 -3.45 3.81
CA GLU A 152 -13.50 -2.25 4.64
C GLU A 152 -14.95 -1.76 4.79
N SER A 153 -15.30 -1.26 5.98
CA SER A 153 -16.59 -0.60 6.24
C SER A 153 -16.42 0.88 6.52
N PHE A 154 -17.40 1.67 6.08
CA PHE A 154 -17.52 3.08 6.39
C PHE A 154 -17.73 3.35 7.88
N LYS A 155 -18.29 2.40 8.63
CA LYS A 155 -18.52 2.51 10.08
C LYS A 155 -17.24 2.31 10.89
N GLU A 156 -16.37 1.43 10.42
CA GLU A 156 -15.11 1.06 11.10
C GLU A 156 -13.93 1.96 10.67
N PHE A 157 -14.23 3.20 10.30
CA PHE A 157 -13.25 4.18 9.87
C PHE A 157 -12.69 4.95 11.08
N THR A 158 -11.80 4.31 11.82
CA THR A 158 -11.11 4.91 12.99
C THR A 158 -9.59 4.84 12.84
N SER A 159 -8.90 5.83 13.42
CA SER A 159 -7.42 5.85 13.44
C SER A 159 -6.84 4.66 14.19
N ALA A 160 -7.52 4.17 15.24
CA ALA A 160 -7.12 3.00 16.00
C ALA A 160 -7.13 1.73 15.13
N ASN A 161 -8.22 1.45 14.41
CA ASN A 161 -8.31 0.25 13.56
C ASN A 161 -7.25 0.27 12.45
N ILE A 162 -7.04 1.44 11.82
CA ILE A 162 -6.01 1.63 10.79
C ILE A 162 -4.62 1.37 11.37
N ARG A 163 -4.31 1.96 12.52
CA ARG A 163 -3.04 1.80 13.21
C ARG A 163 -2.79 0.35 13.60
N ASP A 164 -3.79 -0.32 14.17
CA ASP A 164 -3.63 -1.67 14.71
C ASP A 164 -3.45 -2.69 13.58
N THR A 165 -4.19 -2.54 12.48
CA THR A 165 -3.98 -3.33 11.25
C THR A 165 -2.58 -3.10 10.67
N PHE A 166 -2.14 -1.84 10.60
CA PHE A 166 -0.80 -1.50 10.13
C PHE A 166 0.30 -2.09 11.04
N ARG A 167 0.12 -2.04 12.36
CA ARG A 167 1.00 -2.67 13.35
C ARG A 167 1.13 -4.16 13.09
N VAL A 168 0.03 -4.89 12.92
CA VAL A 168 0.07 -6.34 12.66
C VAL A 168 0.87 -6.67 11.39
N ILE A 169 0.65 -5.92 10.30
CA ILE A 169 1.41 -6.11 9.05
C ILE A 169 2.91 -5.87 9.27
N LEU A 170 3.29 -4.86 10.05
CA LEU A 170 4.69 -4.59 10.37
C LEU A 170 5.31 -5.70 11.24
N GLN A 171 4.59 -6.19 12.24
CA GLN A 171 5.05 -7.29 13.10
C GLN A 171 5.33 -8.55 12.30
N MET A 172 4.38 -8.96 11.45
CA MET A 172 4.55 -10.10 10.54
C MET A 172 5.73 -9.88 9.59
N ALA A 173 5.87 -8.68 9.04
CA ALA A 173 6.96 -8.38 8.12
C ALA A 173 8.34 -8.52 8.78
N VAL A 174 8.50 -8.09 10.04
CA VAL A 174 9.77 -8.24 10.77
C VAL A 174 10.09 -9.71 11.05
N VAL A 175 9.11 -10.49 11.49
CA VAL A 175 9.28 -11.93 11.72
C VAL A 175 9.67 -12.65 10.42
N LEU A 176 8.97 -12.38 9.31
CA LEU A 176 9.26 -12.97 8.01
C LEU A 176 10.61 -12.52 7.45
N THR A 177 11.00 -11.26 7.66
CA THR A 177 12.32 -10.76 7.23
C THR A 177 13.45 -11.48 7.97
N PHE A 178 13.29 -11.68 9.29
CA PHE A 178 14.29 -12.38 10.11
C PHE A 178 14.36 -13.87 9.77
N GLY A 179 13.22 -14.55 9.73
CA GLY A 179 13.15 -16.00 9.46
C GLY A 179 13.51 -16.37 8.02
N GLY A 180 13.13 -15.55 7.05
CA GLY A 180 13.41 -15.78 5.63
C GLY A 180 14.75 -15.22 5.14
N GLN A 181 15.43 -14.41 5.95
CA GLN A 181 16.68 -13.72 5.60
C GLN A 181 16.61 -12.95 4.26
N MET A 182 15.43 -12.44 3.91
CA MET A 182 15.19 -11.70 2.67
C MET A 182 14.25 -10.52 2.86
N PRO A 183 14.29 -9.51 1.97
CA PRO A 183 13.38 -8.38 2.03
C PRO A 183 11.92 -8.80 1.91
N VAL A 184 11.04 -8.18 2.71
CA VAL A 184 9.59 -8.36 2.61
C VAL A 184 8.93 -7.13 1.96
N VAL A 185 8.23 -7.35 0.84
CA VAL A 185 7.33 -6.39 0.20
C VAL A 185 6.00 -6.40 0.94
N LYS A 186 5.57 -5.24 1.45
CA LYS A 186 4.38 -5.10 2.29
C LYS A 186 3.27 -4.44 1.47
N VAL A 187 2.13 -5.09 1.34
CA VAL A 187 0.95 -4.58 0.62
C VAL A 187 -0.28 -4.65 1.53
N GLY A 188 -0.89 -3.51 1.81
CA GLY A 188 -2.10 -3.44 2.63
C GLY A 188 -3.36 -3.65 1.78
N ARG A 189 -4.28 -4.52 2.24
CA ARG A 189 -5.69 -4.52 1.83
C ARG A 189 -6.41 -3.41 2.60
N MET A 190 -6.12 -2.16 2.25
CA MET A 190 -6.56 -0.97 2.98
C MET A 190 -6.73 0.18 1.97
N ALA A 191 -7.58 1.16 2.31
CA ALA A 191 -7.82 2.35 1.51
C ALA A 191 -8.40 2.06 0.11
N GLY A 192 -9.35 1.13 0.03
CA GLY A 192 -10.11 0.89 -1.22
C GLY A 192 -10.85 -0.46 -1.29
N GLN A 193 -10.70 -1.34 -0.31
CA GLN A 193 -11.29 -2.69 -0.29
C GLN A 193 -12.77 -2.66 0.14
N PHE A 194 -13.58 -1.80 -0.49
CA PHE A 194 -14.98 -1.58 -0.12
C PHE A 194 -15.99 -2.42 -0.91
N ALA A 195 -15.57 -3.06 -2.01
CA ALA A 195 -16.44 -3.90 -2.84
C ALA A 195 -16.23 -5.38 -2.53
N LYS A 196 -17.32 -6.17 -2.64
CA LYS A 196 -17.27 -7.63 -2.54
C LYS A 196 -18.12 -8.32 -3.60
N PRO A 197 -17.59 -9.37 -4.28
CA PRO A 197 -18.40 -10.20 -5.15
C PRO A 197 -19.38 -11.05 -4.33
N ARG A 198 -20.48 -11.48 -4.95
CA ARG A 198 -21.48 -12.34 -4.34
C ARG A 198 -21.81 -13.49 -5.26
N SER A 199 -21.94 -14.69 -4.69
CA SER A 199 -22.40 -15.88 -5.42
C SER A 199 -23.81 -15.66 -5.95
N ASP A 200 -24.69 -15.13 -5.10
CA ASP A 200 -26.08 -14.83 -5.43
C ASP A 200 -26.37 -13.33 -5.43
N ALA A 201 -27.16 -12.90 -6.42
CA ALA A 201 -27.60 -11.51 -6.56
C ALA A 201 -28.57 -11.08 -5.44
N PHE A 202 -29.27 -12.03 -4.83
CA PHE A 202 -30.25 -11.80 -3.78
C PHE A 202 -29.89 -12.55 -2.51
N GLU A 203 -30.27 -11.98 -1.39
CA GLU A 203 -30.19 -12.55 -0.05
C GLU A 203 -31.61 -12.66 0.51
N GLU A 204 -31.94 -13.84 1.02
CA GLU A 204 -33.27 -14.12 1.58
C GLU A 204 -33.15 -14.38 3.08
N ARG A 205 -33.97 -13.69 3.88
CA ARG A 205 -34.06 -13.89 5.33
C ARG A 205 -35.52 -13.82 5.74
N GLY A 206 -36.01 -14.86 6.41
CA GLY A 206 -37.39 -14.89 6.92
C GLY A 206 -38.46 -14.70 5.83
N GLY A 207 -38.23 -15.22 4.61
CA GLY A 207 -39.15 -15.10 3.48
C GLY A 207 -39.11 -13.75 2.73
N VAL A 208 -38.28 -12.80 3.18
CA VAL A 208 -38.05 -11.54 2.46
C VAL A 208 -36.79 -11.66 1.63
N LYS A 209 -36.89 -11.36 0.32
CA LYS A 209 -35.79 -11.42 -0.64
C LYS A 209 -35.35 -10.02 -1.04
N LEU A 210 -34.10 -9.66 -0.75
CA LEU A 210 -33.50 -8.36 -1.06
C LEU A 210 -32.21 -8.52 -1.86
N PRO A 211 -31.74 -7.48 -2.59
CA PRO A 211 -30.42 -7.50 -3.20
C PRO A 211 -29.33 -7.79 -2.18
N SER A 212 -28.36 -8.61 -2.57
CA SER A 212 -27.20 -8.93 -1.75
C SER A 212 -26.38 -7.68 -1.44
N TYR A 213 -25.94 -7.53 -0.20
CA TYR A 213 -24.94 -6.52 0.17
C TYR A 213 -23.65 -6.79 -0.62
N ARG A 214 -23.15 -5.81 -1.38
CA ARG A 214 -21.98 -5.88 -2.27
C ARG A 214 -20.81 -5.04 -1.79
N GLY A 215 -20.85 -4.62 -0.53
CA GLY A 215 -19.82 -3.80 0.09
C GLY A 215 -20.20 -2.32 0.10
N ASP A 216 -19.61 -1.57 1.02
CA ASP A 216 -20.09 -0.23 1.39
C ASP A 216 -20.00 0.78 0.23
N ILE A 217 -19.15 0.55 -0.77
CA ILE A 217 -19.06 1.37 -1.99
C ILE A 217 -20.27 1.20 -2.92
N ILE A 218 -21.04 0.12 -2.77
CA ILE A 218 -22.20 -0.19 -3.63
C ILE A 218 -23.51 0.10 -2.90
N ASN A 219 -23.75 -0.59 -1.78
CA ASN A 219 -24.99 -0.51 -1.01
C ASN A 219 -24.69 -0.73 0.48
N GLY A 220 -25.71 -0.62 1.33
CA GLY A 220 -25.61 -0.78 2.78
C GLY A 220 -25.72 -2.23 3.25
N GLU A 221 -25.08 -2.51 4.39
CA GLU A 221 -25.11 -3.84 5.01
C GLU A 221 -26.49 -4.22 5.58
N ALA A 222 -27.22 -3.24 6.12
CA ALA A 222 -28.50 -3.46 6.78
C ALA A 222 -29.50 -4.17 5.85
N PHE A 223 -30.29 -5.08 6.41
CA PHE A 223 -31.23 -5.91 5.66
C PHE A 223 -32.59 -5.20 5.56
N ASP A 224 -32.60 -4.11 4.81
CA ASP A 224 -33.80 -3.34 4.49
C ASP A 224 -33.72 -2.85 3.03
N GLU A 225 -34.88 -2.61 2.42
CA GLU A 225 -34.98 -2.29 1.00
C GLU A 225 -34.16 -1.05 0.63
N LYS A 226 -34.24 0.02 1.44
CA LYS A 226 -33.52 1.27 1.18
C LYS A 226 -32.01 1.08 1.23
N SER A 227 -31.51 0.35 2.21
CA SER A 227 -30.07 0.07 2.34
C SER A 227 -29.55 -0.80 1.20
N ARG A 228 -30.36 -1.69 0.62
CA ARG A 228 -29.89 -2.63 -0.41
C ARG A 228 -29.89 -2.08 -1.83
N VAL A 229 -30.57 -0.96 -2.09
CA VAL A 229 -30.48 -0.24 -3.37
C VAL A 229 -29.05 0.31 -3.56
N PRO A 230 -28.41 0.04 -4.72
CA PRO A 230 -27.12 0.65 -5.05
C PRO A 230 -27.19 2.17 -5.12
N ASP A 231 -26.25 2.85 -4.46
CA ASP A 231 -26.19 4.31 -4.36
C ASP A 231 -24.84 4.82 -4.89
N PRO A 232 -24.81 5.58 -6.01
CA PRO A 232 -23.57 6.09 -6.58
C PRO A 232 -22.78 7.04 -5.66
N GLN A 233 -23.45 7.73 -4.73
CA GLN A 233 -22.79 8.65 -3.79
C GLN A 233 -21.83 7.92 -2.84
N ARG A 234 -22.03 6.61 -2.65
CA ARG A 234 -21.10 5.75 -1.91
C ARG A 234 -19.73 5.64 -2.57
N MET A 235 -19.63 5.82 -3.89
CA MET A 235 -18.34 5.86 -4.60
C MET A 235 -17.50 7.06 -4.16
N LEU A 236 -18.13 8.23 -4.00
CA LEU A 236 -17.47 9.44 -3.50
C LEU A 236 -17.03 9.26 -2.04
N LYS A 237 -17.92 8.71 -1.21
CA LYS A 237 -17.60 8.42 0.19
C LYS A 237 -16.41 7.44 0.31
N ALA A 238 -16.40 6.38 -0.50
CA ALA A 238 -15.29 5.44 -0.56
C ALA A 238 -13.99 6.12 -0.99
N TYR A 239 -14.04 7.00 -2.00
CA TYR A 239 -12.87 7.78 -2.43
C TYR A 239 -12.31 8.64 -1.29
N TYR A 240 -13.14 9.43 -0.60
CA TYR A 240 -12.67 10.29 0.48
C TYR A 240 -12.10 9.51 1.66
N GLN A 241 -12.77 8.43 2.08
CA GLN A 241 -12.23 7.56 3.13
C GLN A 241 -10.93 6.88 2.72
N SER A 242 -10.79 6.46 1.45
CA SER A 242 -9.55 5.90 0.92
C SER A 242 -8.41 6.91 0.98
N ALA A 243 -8.65 8.13 0.50
CA ALA A 243 -7.66 9.21 0.51
C ALA A 243 -7.23 9.56 1.94
N SER A 244 -8.19 9.72 2.87
CA SER A 244 -7.89 9.99 4.28
C SER A 244 -7.14 8.84 4.96
N LYS A 245 -7.55 7.59 4.72
CA LYS A 245 -6.89 6.39 5.27
C LYS A 245 -5.46 6.29 4.78
N LEU A 246 -5.24 6.46 3.47
CA LEU A 246 -3.90 6.38 2.90
C LEU A 246 -3.00 7.52 3.39
N ASN A 247 -3.53 8.73 3.56
CA ASN A 247 -2.77 9.83 4.16
C ASN A 247 -2.28 9.48 5.58
N LEU A 248 -3.13 8.89 6.42
CA LEU A 248 -2.74 8.43 7.74
C LEU A 248 -1.71 7.29 7.69
N LEU A 249 -1.88 6.32 6.79
CA LEU A 249 -0.92 5.24 6.58
C LEU A 249 0.46 5.77 6.16
N ARG A 250 0.51 6.77 5.28
CA ARG A 250 1.75 7.46 4.90
C ARG A 250 2.39 8.12 6.11
N ALA A 251 1.61 8.82 6.93
CA ALA A 251 2.12 9.43 8.17
C ALA A 251 2.69 8.40 9.15
N PHE A 252 2.07 7.22 9.29
CA PHE A 252 2.65 6.14 10.12
C PHE A 252 3.93 5.55 9.51
N ALA A 253 3.98 5.38 8.19
CA ALA A 253 5.13 4.83 7.50
C ALA A 253 6.37 5.73 7.58
N THR A 254 6.22 7.06 7.48
CA THR A 254 7.34 8.02 7.48
C THR A 254 7.55 8.73 8.81
N GLY A 255 6.54 8.81 9.67
CA GLY A 255 6.54 9.57 10.93
C GLY A 255 7.09 8.84 12.14
N GLY A 256 7.91 7.80 11.95
CA GLY A 256 8.55 7.05 13.03
C GLY A 256 7.69 6.00 13.74
N TYR A 257 6.41 5.84 13.37
CA TYR A 257 5.59 4.73 13.89
C TYR A 257 6.12 3.38 13.41
N ALA A 258 6.62 3.32 12.17
CA ALA A 258 7.24 2.14 11.57
C ALA A 258 8.73 1.92 11.97
N ASP A 259 9.24 2.61 12.99
CA ASP A 259 10.61 2.43 13.46
C ASP A 259 10.79 1.03 14.10
N ILE A 260 11.91 0.37 13.79
CA ILE A 260 12.20 -1.02 14.15
C ILE A 260 12.24 -1.23 15.68
N GLN A 261 12.64 -0.21 16.43
CA GLN A 261 12.65 -0.25 17.90
C GLN A 261 11.23 -0.44 18.46
N ARG A 262 10.24 0.22 17.87
CA ARG A 262 8.83 0.09 18.26
C ARG A 262 8.26 -1.27 17.88
N VAL A 263 8.62 -1.79 16.69
CA VAL A 263 8.14 -3.11 16.25
C VAL A 263 8.66 -4.23 17.16
N THR A 264 9.90 -4.11 17.65
CA THR A 264 10.47 -5.08 18.59
C THR A 264 9.71 -5.07 19.91
N GLN A 265 9.39 -3.89 20.44
CA GLN A 265 8.58 -3.76 21.66
C GLN A 265 7.20 -4.43 21.51
N TRP A 266 6.55 -4.27 20.36
CA TRP A 266 5.25 -4.88 20.10
C TRP A 266 5.26 -6.41 20.03
N ASN A 267 6.35 -6.99 19.54
CA ASN A 267 6.49 -8.44 19.47
C ASN A 267 6.70 -9.06 20.86
N LEU A 268 7.36 -8.33 21.77
CA LEU A 268 7.47 -8.74 23.17
C LEU A 268 6.10 -8.77 23.84
N ASP A 269 5.25 -7.75 23.63
CA ASP A 269 3.87 -7.74 24.15
C ASP A 269 3.08 -9.00 23.74
N PHE A 270 3.22 -9.43 22.48
CA PHE A 270 2.54 -10.64 21.97
C PHE A 270 3.06 -11.91 22.64
N THR A 271 4.38 -12.01 22.82
CA THR A 271 5.02 -13.20 23.40
C THR A 271 4.62 -13.37 24.86
N GLU A 272 4.63 -12.28 25.64
CA GLU A 272 4.26 -12.27 27.07
C GLU A 272 2.80 -12.68 27.35
N HIS A 273 1.91 -12.58 26.35
CA HIS A 273 0.48 -12.86 26.52
C HIS A 273 -0.01 -14.05 25.67
N SER A 274 0.90 -14.92 25.22
CA SER A 274 0.57 -16.11 24.42
C SER A 274 1.04 -17.40 25.09
N GLU A 275 0.23 -18.46 25.06
CA GLU A 275 0.60 -19.78 25.61
C GLU A 275 1.85 -20.38 24.97
N GLN A 276 2.22 -19.92 23.77
CA GLN A 276 3.39 -20.35 23.03
C GLN A 276 4.64 -19.51 23.36
N GLY A 277 4.51 -18.34 23.96
CA GLY A 277 5.65 -17.50 24.37
C GLY A 277 6.34 -17.98 25.64
N ASP A 278 5.63 -18.77 26.46
CA ASP A 278 6.14 -19.38 27.69
C ASP A 278 6.91 -20.71 27.46
N ARG A 279 7.00 -21.18 26.21
CA ARG A 279 7.71 -22.42 25.82
C ARG A 279 9.03 -22.11 25.14
#